data_AF-A0A852Z037-F1
#
_entry.id   AF-A0A852Z037-F1
#
_cell.length_a   1.000
_cell.length_b   1.000
_cell.length_c   1.000
_cell.angle_alpha   90.00
_cell.angle_beta   90.00
_cell.angle_gamma   90.00
#
_symmetry.space_group_name_H-M   'P 1'
#
loop_
_entity.id
_entity.type
_entity.pdbx_description
1 polymer ?
#
loop_
_entity_poly.entity_id
_entity_poly.type
_entity_poly.pdbx_seq_one_letter_code
_entity_poly.pdbx_strand_id
1 'polypeptide(L)'
;MAKNPLTSRYRHVLSHVALTSLLALSSTLVTPAAVSAEIGEGSPAHQRRSSGGTVVNGPPGHNGNSGPRAEKVTEAAEALVVPHADDVRGNITLPTSGSHGTEVSWKSNKARVITPTGEVNRPEHGAEPASVKLTATVRLGGTRTKRRFDLTVRPLPERKPKEGYLFSYFTGEGYPNGEQVYFAASRGNDALRWDGLNGGEPVLASTKGDQGVRDPFIIRSPQGDKFYLIATDLKIHGDGNWDEVQRHGSKHIEVWESTDLVHWSEQRHVRVAPDNAGNVWAPEAYYDESIGAYVVFWASKLYSEDDPEHEADTHNRMMYATTRDFHTFSEPGVWKDPGHSVIDSTVVEEDGTYYRFTKDERSNSPEAPCGKYITEERSEQLRSRDYELVAECIGEGDGSDSGISRGEGPTVFASNTEDKWYMFIDEFGGRGYVPFETTDLDSGEWSMSENYDLPDRPRHGTVLPVTEEELKRLRASM
;
A
#
# COMPACT_ATOMS: atom_id res chain seq x y z
N MET A 1 21.87 -7.11 -28.27
CA MET A 1 22.04 -5.90 -27.44
C MET A 1 21.02 -4.88 -27.90
N ALA A 2 19.83 -4.92 -27.30
CA ALA A 2 18.82 -3.89 -27.41
C ALA A 2 18.60 -3.38 -25.97
N LYS A 3 18.73 -2.08 -25.76
CA LYS A 3 18.47 -1.43 -24.48
C LYS A 3 16.97 -1.18 -24.39
N ASN A 4 16.33 -1.85 -23.44
CA ASN A 4 14.93 -1.67 -23.06
C ASN A 4 14.78 -0.27 -22.39
N PRO A 5 14.03 0.69 -22.97
CA PRO A 5 13.92 2.06 -22.46
C PRO A 5 13.12 2.18 -21.14
N LEU A 6 12.27 1.22 -20.79
CA LEU A 6 11.41 1.31 -19.60
C LEU A 6 12.12 0.98 -18.28
N THR A 7 13.29 0.34 -18.32
CA THR A 7 14.12 0.08 -17.12
C THR A 7 15.16 1.16 -16.82
N SER A 8 15.25 2.22 -17.64
CA SER A 8 16.30 3.25 -17.54
C SER A 8 15.94 4.50 -16.73
N ARG A 9 14.72 4.63 -16.17
CA ARG A 9 14.28 5.88 -15.52
C ARG A 9 14.18 5.77 -13.99
N TYR A 10 15.29 5.40 -13.36
CA TYR A 10 15.58 5.75 -11.96
C TYR A 10 16.94 6.46 -11.84
N ARG A 11 17.25 7.34 -12.79
CA ARG A 11 18.42 8.23 -12.71
C ARG A 11 17.97 9.67 -12.87
N HIS A 12 18.17 10.42 -11.78
CA HIS A 12 18.18 11.88 -11.67
C HIS A 12 16.84 12.60 -11.48
N VAL A 13 16.43 12.71 -10.21
CA VAL A 13 15.99 13.99 -9.64
C VAL A 13 16.94 14.34 -8.48
N LEU A 14 18.10 14.87 -8.83
CA LEU A 14 19.00 15.57 -7.89
C LEU A 14 19.40 16.90 -8.54
N SER A 15 18.54 17.90 -8.37
CA SER A 15 18.84 19.32 -8.63
C SER A 15 17.81 20.12 -7.84
N HIS A 16 18.07 21.07 -6.93
CA HIS A 16 19.19 21.97 -6.70
C HIS A 16 19.15 22.38 -5.22
N VAL A 17 20.16 22.07 -4.41
CA VAL A 17 20.75 22.98 -3.39
C VAL A 17 22.10 22.38 -2.97
N ALA A 18 23.21 22.86 -3.52
CA ALA A 18 24.48 22.84 -2.80
C ALA A 18 25.46 23.87 -3.35
N LEU A 19 25.65 24.88 -2.51
CA LEU A 19 26.66 25.92 -2.50
C LEU A 19 28.08 25.36 -2.71
N THR A 20 28.84 26.09 -3.51
CA THR A 20 30.31 26.04 -3.66
C THR A 20 31.03 25.96 -2.31
N SER A 21 31.98 25.03 -2.17
CA SER A 21 33.21 25.21 -1.37
C SER A 21 34.27 24.14 -1.66
N LEU A 22 35.51 24.63 -1.83
CA LEU A 22 36.77 23.95 -2.09
C LEU A 22 37.06 22.75 -1.16
N LEU A 23 37.78 21.76 -1.70
CA LEU A 23 38.75 20.98 -0.93
C LEU A 23 39.93 20.56 -1.82
N ALA A 24 41.14 20.84 -1.32
CA ALA A 24 42.42 20.37 -1.83
C ALA A 24 43.07 19.48 -0.78
N LEU A 25 43.88 18.54 -1.28
CA LEU A 25 44.83 17.63 -0.60
C LEU A 25 44.24 16.51 0.27
N SER A 26 44.89 15.38 0.48
CA SER A 26 45.85 14.53 -0.25
C SER A 26 46.18 13.41 0.75
N SER A 27 46.05 12.15 0.31
CA SER A 27 46.74 10.92 0.74
C SER A 27 47.45 10.84 2.11
N THR A 28 47.18 9.77 2.87
CA THR A 28 48.20 8.73 3.19
C THR A 28 47.60 7.49 3.85
N LEU A 29 48.00 6.32 3.34
CA LEU A 29 47.79 4.96 3.85
C LEU A 29 48.72 4.68 5.04
N VAL A 30 48.24 3.99 6.08
CA VAL A 30 49.01 3.00 6.86
C VAL A 30 48.06 1.99 7.53
N THR A 31 48.21 0.71 7.18
CA THR A 31 48.06 -0.48 8.05
C THR A 31 49.35 -1.32 7.81
N PRO A 32 49.65 -2.44 8.51
CA PRO A 32 48.88 -3.19 9.53
C PRO A 32 49.74 -3.67 10.74
N ALA A 33 49.13 -4.34 11.72
CA ALA A 33 49.78 -5.46 12.43
C ALA A 33 48.74 -6.35 13.12
N ALA A 34 48.80 -7.64 12.79
CA ALA A 34 48.11 -8.74 13.44
C ALA A 34 48.94 -9.28 14.61
N VAL A 35 48.29 -9.84 15.64
CA VAL A 35 48.88 -10.82 16.56
C VAL A 35 47.83 -11.90 16.86
N SER A 36 48.22 -13.14 16.57
CA SER A 36 47.56 -14.39 16.96
C SER A 36 47.91 -14.79 18.39
N ALA A 37 47.01 -15.49 19.10
CA ALA A 37 47.30 -16.67 19.94
C ALA A 37 46.03 -17.20 20.63
N GLU A 38 45.40 -18.19 19.99
CA GLU A 38 45.18 -19.56 20.46
C GLU A 38 44.91 -19.94 21.95
N ILE A 39 43.96 -20.91 22.08
CA ILE A 39 43.70 -22.01 23.04
C ILE A 39 43.21 -21.78 24.49
N GLY A 40 42.13 -22.49 24.83
CA GLY A 40 41.77 -22.89 26.21
C GLY A 40 40.35 -23.43 26.35
N GLU A 41 40.17 -24.75 26.23
CA GLU A 41 38.96 -25.49 26.62
C GLU A 41 38.66 -25.37 28.13
N GLY A 42 37.38 -25.46 28.51
CA GLY A 42 37.00 -25.73 29.90
C GLY A 42 35.57 -25.33 30.26
N SER A 43 34.63 -26.26 30.11
CA SER A 43 33.39 -26.27 30.92
C SER A 43 33.68 -27.08 32.19
N PRO A 44 33.17 -26.69 33.37
CA PRO A 44 31.88 -27.25 33.77
C PRO A 44 30.99 -26.32 34.61
N ALA A 45 29.75 -26.76 34.73
CA ALA A 45 28.64 -26.17 35.48
C ALA A 45 28.95 -25.82 36.94
N HIS A 46 28.42 -24.67 37.38
CA HIS A 46 28.06 -24.48 38.78
C HIS A 46 26.82 -23.59 38.93
N GLN A 47 25.73 -24.19 39.44
CA GLN A 47 24.67 -23.46 40.13
C GLN A 47 25.27 -22.64 41.28
N ARG A 48 25.08 -21.32 41.24
CA ARG A 48 25.08 -20.48 42.45
C ARG A 48 23.93 -19.49 42.38
N ARG A 49 23.10 -19.55 43.43
CA ARG A 49 22.13 -18.54 43.82
C ARG A 49 22.78 -17.16 43.86
N SER A 50 22.22 -16.18 43.17
CA SER A 50 22.47 -14.76 43.43
C SER A 50 21.33 -14.21 44.28
N SER A 51 21.55 -14.15 45.59
CA SER A 51 20.94 -13.14 46.45
C SER A 51 21.55 -11.78 46.07
N GLY A 52 20.77 -10.91 45.45
CA GLY A 52 21.13 -9.51 45.20
C GLY A 52 19.89 -8.67 45.45
N GLY A 53 19.90 -7.89 46.53
CA GLY A 53 18.74 -7.21 47.08
C GLY A 53 18.06 -6.25 46.11
N THR A 54 16.72 -6.29 46.14
CA THR A 54 15.86 -5.23 45.63
C THR A 54 16.12 -3.98 46.46
N VAL A 55 16.90 -3.05 45.92
CA VAL A 55 16.88 -1.66 46.41
C VAL A 55 15.54 -1.09 45.96
N VAL A 56 14.59 -1.06 46.90
CA VAL A 56 13.37 -0.28 46.78
C VAL A 56 13.80 1.18 46.77
N ASN A 57 13.92 1.76 45.57
CA ASN A 57 13.93 3.21 45.45
C ASN A 57 12.55 3.70 45.88
N GLY A 58 12.53 4.43 47.01
CA GLY A 58 11.35 5.16 47.47
C GLY A 58 10.79 6.09 46.38
N PRO A 59 9.53 6.52 46.53
CA PRO A 59 8.82 7.22 45.47
C PRO A 59 9.57 8.50 45.08
N PRO A 60 9.63 8.85 43.77
CA PRO A 60 10.17 10.13 43.36
C PRO A 60 9.37 11.23 44.02
N GLY A 61 10.07 12.18 44.66
CA GLY A 61 9.48 13.36 45.25
C GLY A 61 8.52 14.05 44.27
N HIS A 62 7.27 14.19 44.70
CA HIS A 62 6.25 15.00 44.05
C HIS A 62 6.72 16.46 43.96
N ASN A 63 7.35 16.82 42.84
CA ASN A 63 7.53 18.21 42.45
C ASN A 63 6.45 18.60 41.44
N GLY A 64 5.35 19.13 41.97
CA GLY A 64 4.59 20.24 41.40
C GLY A 64 4.18 20.16 39.93
N ASN A 65 3.29 19.25 39.57
CA ASN A 65 2.32 19.49 38.50
C ASN A 65 1.10 18.54 38.56
N SER A 66 0.51 18.32 39.74
CA SER A 66 -0.65 17.42 39.91
C SER A 66 -1.97 18.16 39.67
N GLY A 67 -2.25 18.52 38.42
CA GLY A 67 -3.52 19.11 38.01
C GLY A 67 -4.14 18.38 36.81
N PRO A 68 -5.45 18.49 36.56
CA PRO A 68 -6.14 17.76 35.49
C PRO A 68 -5.54 17.93 34.09
N ARG A 69 -4.80 19.02 33.83
CA ARG A 69 -4.08 19.24 32.57
C ARG A 69 -2.79 18.43 32.44
N ALA A 70 -2.11 18.14 33.54
CA ALA A 70 -0.88 17.36 33.53
C ALA A 70 -1.15 15.87 33.33
N GLU A 71 -2.23 15.36 33.90
CA GLU A 71 -2.75 14.00 33.62
C GLU A 71 -3.05 13.85 32.14
N LYS A 72 -3.90 14.74 31.57
CA LYS A 72 -4.24 14.74 30.14
C LYS A 72 -3.03 14.79 29.21
N VAL A 73 -2.03 15.60 29.54
CA VAL A 73 -0.79 15.70 28.75
C VAL A 73 0.06 14.43 28.85
N THR A 74 0.05 13.76 30.01
CA THR A 74 0.75 12.49 30.22
C THR A 74 0.06 11.37 29.47
N GLU A 75 -1.26 11.23 29.60
CA GLU A 75 -2.08 10.28 28.86
C GLU A 75 -1.92 10.46 27.35
N ALA A 76 -1.99 11.71 26.86
CA ALA A 76 -1.76 12.00 25.45
C ALA A 76 -0.35 11.62 24.97
N ALA A 77 0.68 11.85 25.80
CA ALA A 77 2.02 11.42 25.46
C ALA A 77 2.16 9.90 25.47
N GLU A 78 1.55 9.20 26.42
CA GLU A 78 1.52 7.73 26.53
C GLU A 78 0.69 7.05 25.44
N ALA A 79 -0.23 7.77 24.81
CA ALA A 79 -0.99 7.30 23.65
C ALA A 79 -0.22 7.40 22.32
N LEU A 80 0.85 8.21 22.23
CA LEU A 80 1.61 8.37 20.99
C LEU A 80 2.31 7.06 20.57
N VAL A 81 2.10 6.64 19.33
CA VAL A 81 2.75 5.48 18.73
C VAL A 81 3.51 5.90 17.48
N VAL A 82 4.67 5.30 17.24
CA VAL A 82 5.37 5.35 15.96
C VAL A 82 5.45 3.91 15.46
N PRO A 83 4.62 3.52 14.47
CA PRO A 83 4.63 2.16 13.93
C PRO A 83 6.03 1.76 13.42
N HIS A 84 6.38 0.48 13.61
CA HIS A 84 7.66 -0.10 13.15
C HIS A 84 8.90 0.68 13.57
N ALA A 85 8.93 1.24 14.79
CA ALA A 85 10.05 2.04 15.26
C ALA A 85 11.40 1.28 15.13
N ASP A 86 11.43 -0.02 15.34
CA ASP A 86 12.62 -0.88 15.23
C ASP A 86 12.92 -1.40 13.80
N ASP A 87 12.08 -1.09 12.81
CA ASP A 87 12.24 -1.50 11.41
C ASP A 87 11.73 -0.44 10.41
N VAL A 88 12.25 0.79 10.52
CA VAL A 88 11.82 1.91 9.66
C VAL A 88 12.40 1.76 8.24
N ARG A 89 11.50 1.62 7.26
CA ARG A 89 11.83 1.42 5.83
C ARG A 89 11.28 2.48 4.88
N GLY A 90 10.51 3.44 5.38
CA GLY A 90 9.93 4.52 4.58
C GLY A 90 9.57 5.71 5.46
N ASN A 91 8.94 6.72 4.85
CA ASN A 91 8.43 7.87 5.60
C ASN A 91 7.46 7.40 6.69
N ILE A 92 7.45 8.09 7.83
CA ILE A 92 6.61 7.78 8.98
C ILE A 92 5.62 8.92 9.25
N THR A 93 4.48 8.59 9.83
CA THR A 93 3.54 9.60 10.30
C THR A 93 3.91 10.02 11.72
N LEU A 94 4.11 11.33 11.91
CA LEU A 94 4.36 11.92 13.22
C LEU A 94 3.19 12.86 13.55
N PRO A 95 2.27 12.47 14.45
CA PRO A 95 1.07 13.26 14.72
C PRO A 95 1.44 14.62 15.32
N THR A 96 0.73 15.67 14.89
CA THR A 96 0.90 17.05 15.39
C THR A 96 -0.11 17.39 16.49
N SER A 97 -1.05 16.48 16.76
CA SER A 97 -2.03 16.55 17.83
C SER A 97 -2.11 15.21 18.57
N GLY A 98 -2.61 15.24 19.80
CA GLY A 98 -2.87 14.05 20.61
C GLY A 98 -4.25 14.11 21.24
N SER A 99 -4.55 13.15 22.12
CA SER A 99 -5.82 13.14 22.86
C SER A 99 -6.00 14.41 23.69
N HIS A 100 -7.25 14.69 24.06
CA HIS A 100 -7.66 15.85 24.88
C HIS A 100 -7.32 17.23 24.29
N GLY A 101 -7.17 17.32 22.96
CA GLY A 101 -6.83 18.58 22.27
C GLY A 101 -5.39 19.02 22.53
N THR A 102 -4.48 18.06 22.79
CA THR A 102 -3.06 18.36 22.99
C THR A 102 -2.36 18.62 21.66
N GLU A 103 -1.38 19.53 21.67
CA GLU A 103 -0.48 19.77 20.55
C GLU A 103 0.80 18.94 20.71
N VAL A 104 1.32 18.40 19.61
CA VAL A 104 2.52 17.57 19.59
C VAL A 104 3.54 18.18 18.64
N SER A 105 4.78 18.33 19.12
CA SER A 105 5.92 18.78 18.32
C SER A 105 7.07 17.81 18.44
N TRP A 106 7.78 17.55 17.34
CA TRP A 106 8.81 16.53 17.27
C TRP A 106 10.20 17.12 17.14
N LYS A 107 11.19 16.40 17.67
CA LYS A 107 12.61 16.67 17.46
C LYS A 107 13.35 15.37 17.18
N SER A 108 14.19 15.38 16.15
CA SER A 108 15.13 14.31 15.85
C SER A 108 16.53 14.65 16.33
N ASN A 109 17.25 13.67 16.90
CA ASN A 109 18.68 13.83 17.18
C ASN A 109 19.55 13.67 15.91
N LYS A 110 18.99 13.10 14.83
CA LYS A 110 19.64 12.88 13.53
C LYS A 110 18.70 13.33 12.42
N ALA A 111 18.47 14.64 12.32
CA ALA A 111 17.51 15.23 11.37
C ALA A 111 17.82 14.95 9.88
N ARG A 112 19.05 14.52 9.55
CA ARG A 112 19.44 14.08 8.20
C ARG A 112 18.98 12.65 7.85
N VAL A 113 18.55 11.87 8.85
CA VAL A 113 18.05 10.50 8.69
C VAL A 113 16.54 10.47 8.85
N ILE A 114 16.00 11.08 9.90
CA ILE A 114 14.55 11.28 10.07
C ILE A 114 14.33 12.74 10.44
N THR A 115 13.56 13.46 9.62
CA THR A 115 13.21 14.85 9.88
C THR A 115 12.21 14.95 11.05
N PRO A 116 12.01 16.14 11.64
CA PRO A 116 10.92 16.37 12.61
C PRO A 116 9.51 16.15 12.04
N THR A 117 9.35 16.11 10.72
CA THR A 117 8.08 15.92 10.00
C THR A 117 7.89 14.49 9.50
N GLY A 118 8.86 13.60 9.70
CA GLY A 118 8.73 12.17 9.44
C GLY A 118 9.22 11.71 8.05
N GLU A 119 9.86 12.57 7.27
CA GLU A 119 10.57 12.13 6.07
C GLU A 119 11.83 11.34 6.46
N VAL A 120 12.05 10.21 5.80
CA VAL A 120 13.14 9.28 6.12
C VAL A 120 14.12 9.19 4.96
N ASN A 121 15.38 9.48 5.26
CA ASN A 121 16.52 9.27 4.38
C ASN A 121 17.33 8.08 4.91
N ARG A 122 17.23 6.96 4.20
CA ARG A 122 17.80 5.67 4.61
C ARG A 122 19.31 5.61 4.33
N PRO A 123 20.09 4.87 5.14
CA PRO A 123 21.47 4.53 4.78
C PRO A 123 21.54 3.82 3.43
N GLU A 124 22.66 3.96 2.73
CA GLU A 124 22.90 3.27 1.46
C GLU A 124 22.92 1.74 1.64
N HIS A 125 22.69 1.02 0.54
CA HIS A 125 22.81 -0.43 0.52
C HIS A 125 24.17 -0.90 1.04
N GLY A 126 24.17 -1.93 1.91
CA GLY A 126 25.36 -2.48 2.54
C GLY A 126 25.89 -1.69 3.75
N ALA A 127 25.32 -0.53 4.07
CA ALA A 127 25.64 0.20 5.29
C ALA A 127 24.92 -0.39 6.52
N GLU A 128 25.45 -0.08 7.71
CA GLU A 128 24.79 -0.44 8.98
C GLU A 128 23.48 0.34 9.18
N PRO A 129 22.45 -0.25 9.83
CA PRO A 129 21.24 0.46 10.21
C PRO A 129 21.52 1.70 11.08
N ALA A 130 20.76 2.77 10.86
CA ALA A 130 20.91 4.01 11.61
C ALA A 130 19.97 4.07 12.81
N SER A 131 20.52 4.18 14.03
CA SER A 131 19.72 4.44 15.23
C SER A 131 19.40 5.93 15.39
N VAL A 132 18.12 6.28 15.54
CA VAL A 132 17.60 7.65 15.67
C VAL A 132 16.77 7.76 16.95
N LYS A 133 16.89 8.86 17.69
CA LYS A 133 16.04 9.18 18.83
C LYS A 133 15.11 10.31 18.47
N LEU A 134 13.81 10.04 18.43
CA LEU A 134 12.78 11.05 18.31
C LEU A 134 12.29 11.48 19.70
N THR A 135 11.99 12.76 19.87
CA THR A 135 11.38 13.30 21.09
C THR A 135 10.11 14.06 20.72
N ALA A 136 8.96 13.53 21.10
CA ALA A 136 7.69 14.23 21.07
C ALA A 136 7.59 15.13 22.30
N THR A 137 7.19 16.39 22.12
CA THR A 137 6.79 17.31 23.17
C THR A 137 5.30 17.53 23.05
N VAL A 138 4.54 17.04 24.03
CA VAL A 138 3.08 17.13 24.10
C VAL A 138 2.68 18.27 25.02
N ARG A 139 1.74 19.12 24.59
CA ARG A 139 1.36 20.35 25.30
C ARG A 139 -0.16 20.51 25.40
N LEU A 140 -0.60 21.10 26.51
CA LEU A 140 -1.95 21.61 26.73
C LEU A 140 -1.87 22.94 27.48
N GLY A 141 -2.00 24.05 26.75
CA GLY A 141 -1.71 25.39 27.28
C GLY A 141 -0.26 25.49 27.78
N GLY A 142 -0.07 25.94 29.02
CA GLY A 142 1.26 26.04 29.64
C GLY A 142 1.86 24.71 30.13
N THR A 143 1.08 23.63 30.15
CA THR A 143 1.55 22.31 30.64
C THR A 143 2.14 21.51 29.49
N ARG A 144 3.28 20.85 29.74
CA ARG A 144 3.92 19.99 28.73
C ARG A 144 4.60 18.77 29.34
N THR A 145 4.68 17.69 28.56
CA THR A 145 5.53 16.53 28.83
C THR A 145 6.30 16.13 27.58
N LYS A 146 7.24 15.20 27.72
CA LYS A 146 8.01 14.65 26.60
C LYS A 146 7.96 13.13 26.60
N ARG A 147 7.82 12.56 25.41
CA ARG A 147 8.02 11.13 25.17
C ARG A 147 9.16 10.93 24.18
N ARG A 148 9.97 9.89 24.39
CA ARG A 148 11.07 9.53 23.51
C ARG A 148 10.77 8.22 22.80
N PHE A 149 11.23 8.12 21.57
CA PHE A 149 11.15 6.92 20.75
C PHE A 149 12.55 6.63 20.21
N ASP A 150 12.96 5.37 20.34
CA ASP A 150 14.20 4.86 19.76
C ASP A 150 13.83 4.14 18.47
N LEU A 151 14.36 4.63 17.35
CA LEU A 151 14.07 4.14 16.01
C LEU A 151 15.31 3.52 15.38
N THR A 152 15.12 2.48 14.56
CA THR A 152 16.13 1.84 13.73
C THR A 152 15.74 1.96 12.28
N VAL A 153 16.51 2.73 11.51
CA VAL A 153 16.30 2.92 10.06
C VAL A 153 17.14 1.92 9.28
N ARG A 154 16.48 1.09 8.47
CA ARG A 154 17.15 0.07 7.66
C ARG A 154 17.85 0.69 6.44
N PRO A 155 19.02 0.16 6.02
CA PRO A 155 19.64 0.55 4.77
C PRO A 155 18.75 0.21 3.58
N LEU A 156 18.93 0.90 2.46
CA LEU A 156 18.22 0.61 1.20
C LEU A 156 18.48 -0.84 0.74
N PRO A 157 17.48 -1.51 0.14
CA PRO A 157 17.69 -2.81 -0.47
C PRO A 157 18.54 -2.67 -1.74
N GLU A 158 19.11 -3.80 -2.17
CA GLU A 158 19.67 -3.89 -3.52
C GLU A 158 18.53 -3.81 -4.55
N ARG A 159 18.70 -3.00 -5.60
CA ARG A 159 17.74 -2.94 -6.71
C ARG A 159 18.05 -4.06 -7.70
N LYS A 160 17.11 -4.98 -7.86
CA LYS A 160 17.20 -6.11 -8.79
C LYS A 160 16.16 -6.00 -9.91
N PRO A 161 16.45 -6.52 -11.11
CA PRO A 161 15.49 -6.57 -12.20
C PRO A 161 14.26 -7.41 -11.82
N LYS A 162 13.15 -7.13 -12.49
CA LYS A 162 11.92 -7.93 -12.37
C LYS A 162 11.97 -9.06 -13.39
N GLU A 163 11.73 -10.28 -12.91
CA GLU A 163 11.88 -11.52 -13.68
C GLU A 163 10.65 -12.44 -13.54
N GLY A 164 9.54 -11.88 -13.07
CA GLY A 164 8.24 -12.52 -12.99
C GLY A 164 7.23 -11.63 -12.32
N TYR A 165 6.09 -12.23 -11.98
CA TYR A 165 4.94 -11.54 -11.42
C TYR A 165 4.27 -12.38 -10.33
N LEU A 166 3.77 -11.69 -9.31
CA LEU A 166 2.81 -12.20 -8.32
C LEU A 166 1.43 -11.65 -8.70
N PHE A 167 0.41 -12.49 -8.70
CA PHE A 167 -0.97 -12.07 -8.87
C PHE A 167 -1.73 -12.34 -7.56
N SER A 168 -2.21 -11.27 -6.93
CA SER A 168 -3.12 -11.32 -5.78
C SER A 168 -4.55 -11.20 -6.26
N TYR A 169 -5.44 -12.10 -5.87
CA TYR A 169 -6.84 -12.13 -6.33
C TYR A 169 -7.77 -12.82 -5.32
N PHE A 170 -9.07 -12.78 -5.55
CA PHE A 170 -10.07 -13.63 -4.89
C PHE A 170 -10.83 -14.45 -5.94
N THR A 171 -11.61 -15.45 -5.54
CA THR A 171 -12.25 -16.41 -6.49
C THR A 171 -13.77 -16.25 -6.62
N GLY A 172 -14.36 -15.34 -5.85
CA GLY A 172 -15.77 -14.95 -5.98
C GLY A 172 -16.70 -15.52 -4.90
N GLU A 173 -17.89 -14.94 -4.79
CA GLU A 173 -18.93 -15.27 -3.82
C GLU A 173 -19.62 -16.62 -4.07
N GLY A 174 -19.30 -17.31 -5.17
CA GLY A 174 -19.82 -18.65 -5.47
C GLY A 174 -19.30 -19.75 -4.54
N TYR A 175 -18.25 -19.47 -3.76
CA TYR A 175 -17.57 -20.46 -2.92
C TYR A 175 -17.48 -19.99 -1.45
N PRO A 176 -17.65 -20.89 -0.46
CA PRO A 176 -17.56 -20.52 0.96
C PRO A 176 -16.25 -19.87 1.39
N ASN A 177 -15.14 -20.21 0.73
CA ASN A 177 -13.81 -19.63 0.95
C ASN A 177 -13.38 -18.69 -0.19
N GLY A 178 -14.25 -18.38 -1.15
CA GLY A 178 -13.85 -17.66 -2.36
C GLY A 178 -13.62 -16.17 -2.16
N GLU A 179 -14.15 -15.61 -1.08
CA GLU A 179 -13.94 -14.23 -0.64
C GLU A 179 -12.79 -14.18 0.37
N GLN A 180 -11.62 -14.64 -0.06
CA GLN A 180 -10.35 -14.62 0.69
C GLN A 180 -9.21 -14.27 -0.29
N VAL A 181 -7.99 -14.00 0.21
CA VAL A 181 -6.85 -13.65 -0.65
C VAL A 181 -6.14 -14.90 -1.15
N TYR A 182 -6.04 -15.05 -2.46
CA TYR A 182 -5.31 -16.10 -3.17
C TYR A 182 -4.14 -15.48 -3.94
N PHE A 183 -3.06 -16.25 -4.09
CA PHE A 183 -1.91 -15.85 -4.90
C PHE A 183 -1.67 -16.81 -6.06
N ALA A 184 -1.16 -16.27 -7.16
CA ALA A 184 -0.57 -17.00 -8.27
C ALA A 184 0.79 -16.41 -8.65
N ALA A 185 1.65 -17.22 -9.27
CA ALA A 185 2.94 -16.79 -9.77
C ALA A 185 3.04 -17.02 -11.28
N SER A 186 3.64 -16.07 -11.99
CA SER A 186 3.90 -16.24 -13.43
C SER A 186 4.91 -17.36 -13.68
N ARG A 187 4.79 -18.06 -14.82
CA ARG A 187 5.78 -19.03 -15.30
C ARG A 187 6.97 -18.29 -15.91
N GLY A 188 7.98 -18.04 -15.08
CA GLY A 188 9.09 -17.18 -15.48
C GLY A 188 8.61 -15.74 -15.69
N ASN A 189 9.21 -15.03 -16.65
CA ASN A 189 8.91 -13.63 -16.92
C ASN A 189 7.79 -13.43 -17.97
N ASP A 190 6.77 -14.27 -17.92
CA ASP A 190 5.63 -14.28 -18.85
C ASP A 190 4.36 -13.82 -18.14
N ALA A 191 3.84 -12.66 -18.54
CA ALA A 191 2.65 -12.07 -17.92
C ALA A 191 1.36 -12.83 -18.24
N LEU A 192 1.35 -13.76 -19.20
CA LEU A 192 0.14 -14.44 -19.66
C LEU A 192 0.06 -15.91 -19.21
N ARG A 193 1.04 -16.42 -18.47
CA ARG A 193 1.10 -17.82 -18.03
C ARG A 193 1.30 -17.92 -16.53
N TRP A 194 0.36 -18.55 -15.83
CA TRP A 194 0.31 -18.52 -14.36
C TRP A 194 0.13 -19.91 -13.76
N ASP A 195 0.61 -20.06 -12.53
CA ASP A 195 0.28 -21.18 -11.65
C ASP A 195 -0.29 -20.64 -10.35
N GLY A 196 -1.42 -21.18 -9.89
CA GLY A 196 -1.93 -20.92 -8.55
C GLY A 196 -0.93 -21.39 -7.48
N LEU A 197 -0.79 -20.61 -6.41
CA LEU A 197 0.07 -20.94 -5.27
C LEU A 197 -0.73 -21.58 -4.14
N ASN A 198 -0.05 -22.04 -3.09
CA ASN A 198 -0.65 -22.54 -1.86
C ASN A 198 -1.61 -23.72 -2.08
N GLY A 199 -1.31 -24.57 -3.07
CA GLY A 199 -2.18 -25.68 -3.47
C GLY A 199 -3.59 -25.27 -3.94
N GLY A 200 -3.81 -24.00 -4.28
CA GLY A 200 -5.12 -23.47 -4.63
C GLY A 200 -5.98 -23.05 -3.43
N GLU A 201 -5.40 -22.97 -2.23
CA GLU A 201 -6.07 -22.50 -1.00
C GLU A 201 -5.74 -21.02 -0.70
N PRO A 202 -6.59 -20.31 0.06
CA PRO A 202 -6.31 -18.93 0.47
C PRO A 202 -4.97 -18.77 1.18
N VAL A 203 -4.21 -17.74 0.81
CA VAL A 203 -2.96 -17.36 1.49
C VAL A 203 -3.25 -16.49 2.71
N LEU A 204 -4.21 -15.57 2.61
CA LEU A 204 -4.68 -14.76 3.74
C LEU A 204 -6.19 -14.91 3.89
N ALA A 205 -6.61 -15.20 5.11
CA ALA A 205 -8.01 -15.28 5.47
C ALA A 205 -8.40 -14.15 6.43
N SER A 206 -9.57 -13.57 6.21
CA SER A 206 -10.14 -12.56 7.09
C SER A 206 -10.68 -13.19 8.37
N THR A 207 -10.33 -12.56 9.48
CA THR A 207 -10.72 -12.93 10.86
C THR A 207 -11.43 -11.76 11.56
N LYS A 208 -11.54 -10.61 10.89
CA LYS A 208 -12.17 -9.36 11.37
C LYS A 208 -13.23 -8.91 10.36
N GLY A 209 -13.97 -7.85 10.72
CA GLY A 209 -15.02 -7.29 9.87
C GLY A 209 -16.09 -8.32 9.51
N ASP A 210 -16.48 -8.32 8.24
CA ASP A 210 -17.46 -9.24 7.66
C ASP A 210 -16.89 -10.64 7.42
N GLN A 211 -15.58 -10.82 7.64
CA GLN A 211 -14.84 -12.08 7.49
C GLN A 211 -14.78 -12.61 6.05
N GLY A 212 -15.18 -11.79 5.07
CA GLY A 212 -14.86 -11.96 3.65
C GLY A 212 -13.94 -10.83 3.21
N VAL A 213 -13.00 -11.13 2.31
CA VAL A 213 -12.18 -10.12 1.65
C VAL A 213 -12.21 -10.28 0.14
N ARG A 214 -12.37 -9.13 -0.53
CA ARG A 214 -12.47 -9.01 -1.98
C ARG A 214 -11.49 -7.97 -2.49
N ASP A 215 -11.24 -8.00 -3.79
CA ASP A 215 -10.46 -6.99 -4.50
C ASP A 215 -9.06 -6.73 -3.88
N PRO A 216 -8.24 -7.77 -3.61
CA PRO A 216 -7.00 -7.57 -2.88
C PRO A 216 -5.95 -6.86 -3.74
N PHE A 217 -5.58 -5.66 -3.31
CA PHE A 217 -4.56 -4.84 -3.93
C PHE A 217 -3.22 -4.94 -3.20
N ILE A 218 -2.13 -5.16 -3.94
CA ILE A 218 -0.77 -5.22 -3.39
C ILE A 218 0.15 -4.19 -4.02
N ILE A 219 0.83 -3.40 -3.17
CA ILE A 219 1.83 -2.42 -3.60
C ILE A 219 3.17 -2.63 -2.92
N ARG A 220 4.23 -2.53 -3.71
CA ARG A 220 5.62 -2.46 -3.23
C ARG A 220 5.96 -1.01 -2.88
N SER A 221 6.62 -0.81 -1.74
CA SER A 221 7.12 0.49 -1.34
C SER A 221 8.09 1.08 -2.37
N PRO A 222 8.20 2.41 -2.48
CA PRO A 222 9.10 3.06 -3.46
C PRO A 222 10.57 2.65 -3.33
N GLN A 223 11.00 2.28 -2.11
CA GLN A 223 12.36 1.82 -1.85
C GLN A 223 12.54 0.33 -2.18
N GLY A 224 11.47 -0.45 -2.26
CA GLY A 224 11.44 -1.77 -2.90
C GLY A 224 11.38 -2.98 -1.98
N ASP A 225 11.42 -2.80 -0.65
CA ASP A 225 11.60 -3.86 0.35
C ASP A 225 10.51 -3.94 1.43
N LYS A 226 9.37 -3.29 1.19
CA LYS A 226 8.16 -3.44 2.00
C LYS A 226 6.96 -3.55 1.09
N PHE A 227 5.99 -4.34 1.47
CA PHE A 227 4.77 -4.60 0.72
C PHE A 227 3.56 -4.34 1.61
N TYR A 228 2.54 -3.72 1.03
CA TYR A 228 1.26 -3.52 1.67
C TYR A 228 0.23 -4.24 0.81
N LEU A 229 -0.59 -5.07 1.45
CA LEU A 229 -1.78 -5.64 0.84
C LEU A 229 -3.00 -5.04 1.53
N ILE A 230 -3.89 -4.45 0.74
CA ILE A 230 -5.17 -3.91 1.20
C ILE A 230 -6.31 -4.60 0.47
N ALA A 231 -7.47 -4.71 1.11
CA ALA A 231 -8.63 -5.39 0.52
C ALA A 231 -9.95 -4.80 1.02
N THR A 232 -11.00 -5.00 0.24
CA THR A 232 -12.39 -4.76 0.65
C THR A 232 -12.76 -5.70 1.78
N ASP A 233 -13.27 -5.18 2.89
CA ASP A 233 -13.94 -5.98 3.93
C ASP A 233 -15.41 -6.20 3.52
N LEU A 234 -15.70 -7.37 2.94
CA LEU A 234 -17.04 -7.69 2.44
C LEU A 234 -17.21 -9.20 2.27
N LYS A 235 -18.35 -9.70 2.76
CA LYS A 235 -18.81 -11.07 2.53
C LYS A 235 -20.19 -11.09 1.89
N ILE A 236 -20.27 -11.52 0.64
CA ILE A 236 -21.53 -11.69 -0.10
C ILE A 236 -22.00 -13.14 -0.05
N HIS A 237 -21.07 -14.10 0.07
CA HIS A 237 -21.40 -15.51 0.08
C HIS A 237 -22.41 -15.84 1.19
N GLY A 238 -23.61 -16.29 0.78
CA GLY A 238 -24.69 -16.74 1.66
C GLY A 238 -25.85 -15.75 1.85
N ASP A 239 -25.64 -14.44 1.64
CA ASP A 239 -26.70 -13.40 1.78
C ASP A 239 -27.09 -12.81 0.42
N GLY A 240 -26.12 -12.33 -0.36
CA GLY A 240 -26.36 -11.80 -1.71
C GLY A 240 -27.05 -10.43 -1.76
N ASN A 241 -27.32 -9.78 -0.62
CA ASN A 241 -28.02 -8.50 -0.58
C ASN A 241 -27.10 -7.31 -0.90
N TRP A 242 -26.87 -7.09 -2.20
CA TRP A 242 -26.02 -6.02 -2.72
C TRP A 242 -26.52 -4.60 -2.44
N ASP A 243 -27.83 -4.38 -2.21
CA ASP A 243 -28.33 -3.05 -1.86
C ASP A 243 -27.95 -2.70 -0.42
N GLU A 244 -28.13 -3.65 0.51
CA GLU A 244 -27.77 -3.48 1.93
C GLU A 244 -26.29 -3.17 2.09
N VAL A 245 -25.39 -3.95 1.47
CA VAL A 245 -23.94 -3.73 1.64
C VAL A 245 -23.42 -2.47 0.95
N GLN A 246 -24.21 -1.84 0.07
CA GLN A 246 -23.90 -0.52 -0.49
C GLN A 246 -24.37 0.63 0.40
N ARG A 247 -25.45 0.42 1.16
CA ARG A 247 -26.03 1.42 2.05
C ARG A 247 -25.41 1.35 3.44
N HIS A 248 -25.15 0.15 3.95
CA HIS A 248 -24.77 -0.10 5.35
C HIS A 248 -23.57 -1.05 5.48
N GLY A 249 -22.76 -1.19 4.43
CA GLY A 249 -21.56 -2.02 4.43
C GLY A 249 -20.40 -1.46 5.26
N SER A 250 -19.29 -2.20 5.23
CA SER A 250 -18.08 -1.84 5.96
C SER A 250 -17.51 -0.49 5.53
N LYS A 251 -17.03 0.26 6.53
CA LYS A 251 -16.33 1.56 6.36
C LYS A 251 -14.81 1.40 6.49
N HIS A 252 -14.34 0.16 6.41
CA HIS A 252 -12.97 -0.24 6.70
C HIS A 252 -12.34 -0.93 5.49
N ILE A 253 -11.01 -0.86 5.43
CA ILE A 253 -10.19 -1.72 4.60
C ILE A 253 -9.48 -2.72 5.51
N GLU A 254 -9.19 -3.89 4.97
CA GLU A 254 -8.25 -4.80 5.59
C GLU A 254 -6.82 -4.50 5.13
N VAL A 255 -5.85 -4.60 6.03
CA VAL A 255 -4.45 -4.30 5.76
C VAL A 255 -3.54 -5.41 6.31
N TRP A 256 -2.64 -5.87 5.45
CA TRP A 256 -1.50 -6.72 5.80
C TRP A 256 -0.20 -6.12 5.26
N GLU A 257 0.91 -6.44 5.91
CA GLU A 257 2.24 -6.00 5.51
C GLU A 257 3.20 -7.16 5.41
N SER A 258 4.16 -7.07 4.48
CA SER A 258 5.25 -8.02 4.36
C SER A 258 6.56 -7.33 3.99
N THR A 259 7.68 -7.99 4.26
CA THR A 259 9.00 -7.61 3.72
C THR A 259 9.56 -8.66 2.76
N ASP A 260 8.84 -9.78 2.56
CA ASP A 260 9.31 -10.90 1.76
C ASP A 260 8.24 -11.58 0.89
N LEU A 261 7.00 -11.08 0.90
CA LEU A 261 5.80 -11.58 0.19
C LEU A 261 5.25 -12.93 0.67
N VAL A 262 5.88 -13.55 1.68
CA VAL A 262 5.49 -14.86 2.20
C VAL A 262 4.98 -14.75 3.62
N HIS A 263 5.71 -14.04 4.48
CA HIS A 263 5.31 -13.79 5.86
C HIS A 263 4.59 -12.46 5.92
N TRP A 264 3.33 -12.52 6.35
CA TRP A 264 2.45 -11.38 6.47
C TRP A 264 2.20 -11.05 7.93
N SER A 265 2.00 -9.76 8.22
CA SER A 265 1.57 -9.30 9.54
C SER A 265 0.21 -9.88 9.93
N GLU A 266 -0.19 -9.67 11.18
CA GLU A 266 -1.60 -9.83 11.54
C GLU A 266 -2.49 -8.87 10.74
N GLN A 267 -3.73 -9.29 10.49
CA GLN A 267 -4.76 -8.48 9.84
C GLN A 267 -5.09 -7.24 10.67
N ARG A 268 -5.16 -6.08 10.00
CA ARG A 268 -5.69 -4.84 10.57
C ARG A 268 -6.96 -4.42 9.84
N HIS A 269 -8.03 -4.22 10.60
CA HIS A 269 -9.31 -3.68 10.14
C HIS A 269 -9.30 -2.17 10.37
N VAL A 270 -9.04 -1.40 9.31
CA VAL A 270 -8.70 0.02 9.40
C VAL A 270 -9.81 0.87 8.79
N ARG A 271 -10.39 1.75 9.61
CA ARG A 271 -11.44 2.66 9.15
C ARG A 271 -10.84 3.76 8.29
N VAL A 272 -11.41 3.97 7.09
CA VAL A 272 -10.96 5.04 6.17
C VAL A 272 -12.09 5.95 5.67
N ALA A 273 -13.35 5.47 5.70
CA ALA A 273 -14.49 6.23 5.20
C ALA A 273 -15.19 7.07 6.28
N PRO A 274 -15.82 8.20 5.89
CA PRO A 274 -16.58 9.07 6.78
C PRO A 274 -17.85 8.39 7.31
N ASP A 275 -18.52 9.00 8.29
CA ASP A 275 -19.72 8.43 8.91
C ASP A 275 -20.89 8.29 7.93
N ASN A 276 -21.02 9.20 6.97
CA ASN A 276 -22.08 9.21 5.96
C ASN A 276 -21.76 8.36 4.70
N ALA A 277 -20.70 7.56 4.72
CA ALA A 277 -20.43 6.60 3.65
C ALA A 277 -21.23 5.32 3.85
N GLY A 278 -21.73 4.75 2.76
CA GLY A 278 -22.43 3.46 2.78
C GLY A 278 -21.50 2.24 2.70
N ASN A 279 -20.31 2.39 2.13
CA ASN A 279 -19.38 1.29 1.85
C ASN A 279 -17.95 1.80 1.59
N VAL A 280 -16.97 0.89 1.63
CA VAL A 280 -15.59 1.06 1.15
C VAL A 280 -15.24 -0.13 0.28
N TRP A 281 -15.21 0.05 -1.04
CA TRP A 281 -14.98 -1.05 -1.99
C TRP A 281 -13.79 -0.83 -2.90
N ALA A 282 -13.14 -1.94 -3.27
CA ALA A 282 -11.99 -2.03 -4.15
C ALA A 282 -10.88 -1.01 -3.81
N PRO A 283 -10.31 -1.05 -2.60
CA PRO A 283 -9.26 -0.13 -2.24
C PRO A 283 -7.97 -0.44 -2.99
N GLU A 284 -7.41 0.57 -3.66
CA GLU A 284 -6.06 0.53 -4.22
C GLU A 284 -5.22 1.69 -3.69
N ALA A 285 -3.92 1.69 -3.99
CA ALA A 285 -3.02 2.75 -3.59
C ALA A 285 -1.94 3.04 -4.63
N TYR A 286 -1.52 4.30 -4.72
CA TYR A 286 -0.35 4.70 -5.50
C TYR A 286 0.53 5.66 -4.69
N TYR A 287 1.85 5.61 -4.87
CA TYR A 287 2.75 6.49 -4.13
C TYR A 287 2.94 7.83 -4.84
N ASP A 288 2.58 8.94 -4.17
CA ASP A 288 2.80 10.29 -4.65
C ASP A 288 4.11 10.84 -4.08
N GLU A 289 5.15 10.88 -4.93
CA GLU A 289 6.47 11.42 -4.56
C GLU A 289 6.40 12.89 -4.11
N SER A 290 5.46 13.69 -4.63
CA SER A 290 5.36 15.12 -4.34
C SER A 290 4.99 15.42 -2.88
N ILE A 291 4.34 14.48 -2.21
CA ILE A 291 3.96 14.56 -0.78
C ILE A 291 4.66 13.48 0.07
N GLY A 292 5.36 12.55 -0.58
CA GLY A 292 6.06 11.45 0.06
C GLY A 292 5.12 10.51 0.81
N ALA A 293 3.94 10.25 0.26
CA ALA A 293 2.87 9.45 0.86
C ALA A 293 2.10 8.66 -0.21
N TYR A 294 1.44 7.59 0.21
CA TYR A 294 0.47 6.87 -0.61
C TYR A 294 -0.84 7.64 -0.67
N VAL A 295 -1.43 7.69 -1.86
CA VAL A 295 -2.83 8.03 -2.09
C VAL A 295 -3.58 6.71 -2.17
N VAL A 296 -4.43 6.46 -1.18
CA VAL A 296 -5.28 5.26 -1.11
C VAL A 296 -6.67 5.67 -1.55
N PHE A 297 -7.24 4.96 -2.53
CA PHE A 297 -8.52 5.32 -3.15
C PHE A 297 -9.45 4.12 -3.26
N TRP A 298 -10.76 4.36 -3.20
CA TRP A 298 -11.80 3.33 -3.11
C TRP A 298 -13.15 3.90 -3.57
N ALA A 299 -14.13 3.05 -3.83
CA ALA A 299 -15.49 3.46 -4.15
C ALA A 299 -16.40 3.54 -2.91
N SER A 300 -17.21 4.59 -2.81
CA SER A 300 -18.24 4.75 -1.76
C SER A 300 -19.49 5.44 -2.27
N LYS A 301 -20.67 4.94 -1.89
CA LYS A 301 -21.89 5.75 -1.81
C LYS A 301 -21.77 6.74 -0.66
N LEU A 302 -22.16 7.98 -0.90
CA LEU A 302 -22.21 9.05 0.10
C LEU A 302 -23.63 9.56 0.27
N TYR A 303 -24.04 9.72 1.52
CA TYR A 303 -25.37 10.17 1.92
C TYR A 303 -25.29 11.57 2.54
N SER A 304 -26.37 12.34 2.45
CA SER A 304 -26.44 13.66 3.07
C SER A 304 -26.61 13.52 4.59
N GLU A 305 -26.23 14.55 5.34
CA GLU A 305 -26.34 14.54 6.81
C GLU A 305 -27.79 14.41 7.31
N ASP A 306 -28.77 14.81 6.49
CA ASP A 306 -30.21 14.68 6.75
C ASP A 306 -30.81 13.34 6.30
N ASP A 307 -29.99 12.43 5.76
CA ASP A 307 -30.34 11.03 5.45
C ASP A 307 -29.49 10.05 6.27
N PRO A 308 -29.63 10.01 7.61
CA PRO A 308 -28.81 9.16 8.48
C PRO A 308 -29.11 7.66 8.32
N GLU A 309 -30.27 7.31 7.75
CA GLU A 309 -30.69 5.93 7.49
C GLU A 309 -30.33 5.48 6.07
N HIS A 310 -29.64 6.34 5.28
CA HIS A 310 -29.15 6.02 3.95
C HIS A 310 -30.25 5.52 2.99
N GLU A 311 -31.45 6.10 3.06
CA GLU A 311 -32.61 5.69 2.27
C GLU A 311 -32.58 6.26 0.85
N ALA A 312 -31.97 7.44 0.65
CA ALA A 312 -31.96 8.10 -0.64
C ALA A 312 -31.15 7.31 -1.67
N ASP A 313 -31.54 7.41 -2.93
CA ASP A 313 -30.71 6.89 -4.02
C ASP A 313 -29.52 7.82 -4.27
N THR A 314 -28.34 7.24 -4.26
CA THR A 314 -27.05 7.88 -4.53
C THR A 314 -26.16 6.88 -5.25
N HIS A 315 -25.01 7.34 -5.72
CA HIS A 315 -24.09 6.55 -6.53
C HIS A 315 -22.70 6.45 -5.88
N ASN A 316 -21.94 5.44 -6.28
CA ASN A 316 -20.55 5.33 -5.86
C ASN A 316 -19.70 6.43 -6.51
N ARG A 317 -18.84 7.04 -5.71
CA ARG A 317 -17.81 7.99 -6.12
C ARG A 317 -16.47 7.40 -5.77
N MET A 318 -15.43 7.73 -6.53
CA MET A 318 -14.08 7.40 -6.09
C MET A 318 -13.66 8.39 -5.02
N MET A 319 -13.37 7.88 -3.84
CA MET A 319 -12.84 8.59 -2.69
C MET A 319 -11.33 8.38 -2.61
N TYR A 320 -10.63 9.22 -1.86
CA TYR A 320 -9.25 8.99 -1.50
C TYR A 320 -8.90 9.53 -0.12
N ALA A 321 -7.87 8.96 0.49
CA ALA A 321 -7.15 9.49 1.63
C ALA A 321 -5.64 9.30 1.42
N THR A 322 -4.81 9.96 2.23
CA THR A 322 -3.36 9.81 2.16
C THR A 322 -2.80 9.12 3.40
N THR A 323 -1.76 8.31 3.23
CA THR A 323 -1.06 7.65 4.34
C THR A 323 0.42 7.49 4.03
N ARG A 324 1.29 7.52 5.04
CA ARG A 324 2.70 7.15 4.88
C ARG A 324 2.99 5.70 5.26
N ASP A 325 2.10 5.09 6.05
CA ASP A 325 2.39 3.87 6.81
C ASP A 325 1.25 2.85 6.85
N PHE A 326 0.08 3.14 6.25
CA PHE A 326 -1.13 2.32 6.31
C PHE A 326 -1.61 2.03 7.75
N HIS A 327 -1.26 2.92 8.68
CA HIS A 327 -1.81 2.98 10.04
C HIS A 327 -2.59 4.26 10.25
N THR A 328 -2.05 5.38 9.77
CA THR A 328 -2.67 6.70 9.91
C THR A 328 -3.07 7.21 8.55
N PHE A 329 -4.34 7.57 8.41
CA PHE A 329 -4.92 8.10 7.20
C PHE A 329 -5.33 9.56 7.42
N SER A 330 -5.19 10.38 6.39
CA SER A 330 -5.80 11.71 6.37
C SER A 330 -7.32 11.62 6.35
N GLU A 331 -8.00 12.74 6.58
CA GLU A 331 -9.42 12.84 6.27
C GLU A 331 -9.66 12.51 4.78
N PRO A 332 -10.68 11.72 4.45
CA PRO A 332 -10.97 11.34 3.08
C PRO A 332 -11.65 12.47 2.30
N GLY A 333 -11.49 12.46 0.98
CA GLY A 333 -12.18 13.37 0.07
C GLY A 333 -12.56 12.70 -1.24
N VAL A 334 -13.50 13.31 -1.97
CA VAL A 334 -13.86 12.85 -3.32
C VAL A 334 -12.66 13.04 -4.25
N TRP A 335 -12.37 12.02 -5.05
CA TRP A 335 -11.36 12.01 -6.11
C TRP A 335 -11.99 12.08 -7.51
N LYS A 336 -13.05 11.29 -7.75
CA LYS A 336 -13.83 11.29 -9.00
C LYS A 336 -15.32 11.19 -8.69
N ASP A 337 -16.10 12.09 -9.28
CA ASP A 337 -17.57 12.02 -9.29
C ASP A 337 -18.08 12.52 -10.65
N PRO A 338 -18.35 11.62 -11.60
CA PRO A 338 -18.86 12.01 -12.92
C PRO A 338 -20.39 12.18 -12.94
N GLY A 339 -21.05 12.20 -11.77
CA GLY A 339 -22.51 12.30 -11.65
C GLY A 339 -23.25 10.97 -11.84
N HIS A 340 -22.53 9.85 -11.90
CA HIS A 340 -23.06 8.49 -11.95
C HIS A 340 -22.10 7.53 -11.24
N SER A 341 -22.56 6.30 -10.99
CA SER A 341 -21.78 5.31 -10.23
C SER A 341 -20.52 4.91 -11.01
N VAL A 342 -19.39 4.93 -10.31
CA VAL A 342 -18.10 4.41 -10.77
C VAL A 342 -17.43 3.65 -9.65
N ILE A 343 -16.72 2.58 -9.99
CA ILE A 343 -15.98 1.72 -9.04
C ILE A 343 -14.67 1.24 -9.66
N ASP A 344 -13.89 0.48 -8.90
CA ASP A 344 -12.73 -0.28 -9.37
C ASP A 344 -11.74 0.58 -10.17
N SER A 345 -11.25 1.66 -9.54
CA SER A 345 -10.17 2.42 -10.17
C SER A 345 -8.85 1.71 -9.99
N THR A 346 -7.97 1.82 -10.98
CA THR A 346 -6.53 1.57 -10.85
C THR A 346 -5.72 2.69 -11.51
N VAL A 347 -4.45 2.82 -11.14
CA VAL A 347 -3.55 3.87 -11.66
C VAL A 347 -2.18 3.31 -12.03
N VAL A 348 -1.67 3.73 -13.19
CA VAL A 348 -0.26 3.62 -13.56
C VAL A 348 0.30 4.99 -13.93
N GLU A 349 1.63 5.11 -13.96
CA GLU A 349 2.32 6.33 -14.40
C GLU A 349 3.31 6.00 -15.50
N GLU A 350 3.35 6.86 -16.51
CA GLU A 350 4.34 6.83 -17.57
C GLU A 350 4.80 8.27 -17.89
N ASP A 351 6.11 8.49 -17.83
CA ASP A 351 6.77 9.74 -18.21
C ASP A 351 6.20 11.03 -17.59
N GLY A 352 5.75 10.95 -16.34
CA GLY A 352 5.18 12.03 -15.54
C GLY A 352 3.66 12.15 -15.65
N THR A 353 3.02 11.30 -16.45
CA THR A 353 1.57 11.26 -16.65
C THR A 353 0.97 10.07 -15.91
N TYR A 354 0.00 10.33 -15.05
CA TYR A 354 -0.82 9.31 -14.40
C TYR A 354 -2.00 8.97 -15.29
N TYR A 355 -2.22 7.68 -15.50
CA TYR A 355 -3.38 7.14 -16.20
C TYR A 355 -4.26 6.41 -15.18
N ARG A 356 -5.51 6.87 -15.06
CA ARG A 356 -6.55 6.28 -14.24
C ARG A 356 -7.48 5.48 -15.13
N PHE A 357 -7.68 4.23 -14.74
CA PHE A 357 -8.67 3.34 -15.33
C PHE A 357 -9.79 3.17 -14.34
N THR A 358 -11.05 3.22 -14.76
CA THR A 358 -12.19 3.13 -13.84
C THR A 358 -13.38 2.47 -14.51
N LYS A 359 -14.06 1.57 -13.78
CA LYS A 359 -15.28 0.94 -14.25
C LYS A 359 -16.45 1.92 -14.23
N ASP A 360 -17.15 1.99 -15.36
CA ASP A 360 -18.45 2.66 -15.46
C ASP A 360 -19.59 1.71 -15.03
N GLU A 361 -20.32 2.09 -13.99
CA GLU A 361 -21.44 1.26 -13.47
C GLU A 361 -22.80 1.55 -14.13
N ARG A 362 -22.88 2.49 -15.07
CA ARG A 362 -24.10 2.71 -15.86
C ARG A 362 -24.45 1.42 -16.61
N SER A 363 -25.74 1.20 -16.80
CA SER A 363 -26.22 0.18 -17.71
C SER A 363 -25.76 0.50 -19.13
N ASN A 364 -25.29 -0.51 -19.88
CA ASN A 364 -25.04 -0.37 -21.30
C ASN A 364 -26.38 -0.08 -22.02
N SER A 365 -26.53 1.13 -22.53
CA SER A 365 -27.74 1.61 -23.20
C SER A 365 -27.39 2.64 -24.29
N PRO A 366 -28.34 3.03 -25.17
CA PRO A 366 -28.09 4.08 -26.16
C PRO A 366 -27.61 5.41 -25.56
N GLU A 367 -27.97 5.72 -24.31
CA GLU A 367 -27.53 6.92 -23.57
C GLU A 367 -26.16 6.77 -22.90
N ALA A 368 -25.71 5.53 -22.69
CA ALA A 368 -24.42 5.18 -22.09
C ALA A 368 -23.87 3.91 -22.78
N PRO A 369 -23.43 4.01 -24.05
CA PRO A 369 -23.01 2.85 -24.83
C PRO A 369 -21.76 2.16 -24.25
N CYS A 370 -20.92 2.92 -23.54
CA CYS A 370 -19.76 2.40 -22.81
C CYS A 370 -20.06 1.95 -21.37
N GLY A 371 -21.32 1.98 -20.93
CA GLY A 371 -21.70 1.49 -19.61
C GLY A 371 -21.29 0.03 -19.42
N LYS A 372 -20.80 -0.31 -18.22
CA LYS A 372 -20.20 -1.61 -17.88
C LYS A 372 -18.86 -1.92 -18.53
N TYR A 373 -18.14 -0.91 -19.04
CA TYR A 373 -16.76 -1.04 -19.51
C TYR A 373 -15.81 -0.09 -18.79
N ILE A 374 -14.53 -0.16 -19.14
CA ILE A 374 -13.48 0.63 -18.52
C ILE A 374 -13.32 1.97 -19.25
N THR A 375 -13.18 3.02 -18.45
CA THR A 375 -12.81 4.37 -18.89
C THR A 375 -11.35 4.61 -18.56
N GLU A 376 -10.62 5.27 -19.45
CA GLU A 376 -9.23 5.70 -19.27
C GLU A 376 -9.16 7.22 -19.29
N GLU A 377 -8.50 7.79 -18.29
CA GLU A 377 -8.29 9.22 -18.16
C GLU A 377 -6.85 9.49 -17.72
N ARG A 378 -6.30 10.67 -18.03
CA ARG A 378 -4.91 11.03 -17.70
C ARG A 378 -4.75 12.36 -16.98
N SER A 379 -3.69 12.52 -16.21
CA SER A 379 -3.31 13.77 -15.56
C SER A 379 -1.83 13.81 -15.18
N GLU A 380 -1.21 14.99 -15.20
CA GLU A 380 0.15 15.18 -14.64
C GLU A 380 0.17 15.17 -13.10
N GLN A 381 -0.99 15.12 -12.44
CA GLN A 381 -1.11 15.12 -10.99
C GLN A 381 -2.03 14.01 -10.50
N LEU A 382 -1.48 13.03 -9.79
CA LEU A 382 -2.23 11.89 -9.24
C LEU A 382 -3.52 12.33 -8.52
N ARG A 383 -3.42 13.37 -7.68
CA ARG A 383 -4.53 13.88 -6.85
C ARG A 383 -5.44 14.88 -7.56
N SER A 384 -5.27 15.11 -8.86
CA SER A 384 -6.19 15.95 -9.64
C SER A 384 -7.60 15.35 -9.61
N ARG A 385 -8.61 16.22 -9.59
CA ARG A 385 -10.01 15.83 -9.83
C ARG A 385 -10.40 15.96 -11.30
N ASP A 386 -9.59 16.70 -12.05
CA ASP A 386 -9.81 17.04 -13.45
C ASP A 386 -8.80 16.25 -14.30
N TYR A 387 -9.06 14.96 -14.48
CA TYR A 387 -8.33 14.15 -15.44
C TYR A 387 -8.92 14.39 -16.84
N GLU A 388 -8.08 14.37 -17.87
CA GLU A 388 -8.49 14.42 -19.26
C GLU A 388 -8.94 13.02 -19.70
N LEU A 389 -10.11 12.91 -20.35
CA LEU A 389 -10.56 11.65 -20.93
C LEU A 389 -9.65 11.23 -22.09
N VAL A 390 -9.17 9.98 -22.07
CA VAL A 390 -8.41 9.37 -23.16
C VAL A 390 -9.34 8.47 -23.98
N ALA A 391 -10.01 7.52 -23.32
CA ALA A 391 -10.92 6.58 -23.97
C ALA A 391 -12.04 6.11 -23.04
N GLU A 392 -13.11 5.64 -23.65
CA GLU A 392 -14.19 4.88 -23.02
C GLU A 392 -14.33 3.53 -23.76
N CYS A 393 -15.21 2.65 -23.29
CA CYS A 393 -15.49 1.35 -23.92
C CYS A 393 -14.27 0.39 -23.95
N ILE A 394 -13.25 0.59 -23.11
CA ILE A 394 -12.08 -0.31 -23.10
C ILE A 394 -12.51 -1.72 -22.69
N GLY A 395 -12.15 -2.68 -23.54
CA GLY A 395 -12.50 -4.09 -23.43
C GLY A 395 -13.70 -4.52 -24.29
N GLU A 396 -14.52 -3.59 -24.77
CA GLU A 396 -15.65 -3.92 -25.64
C GLU A 396 -15.19 -4.59 -26.95
N GLY A 397 -16.00 -5.55 -27.46
CA GLY A 397 -15.75 -6.15 -28.76
C GLY A 397 -16.97 -6.85 -29.36
N ASP A 398 -16.91 -7.15 -30.65
CA ASP A 398 -17.98 -7.80 -31.45
C ASP A 398 -18.16 -9.31 -31.16
N GLY A 399 -17.92 -9.74 -29.92
CA GLY A 399 -18.02 -11.13 -29.48
C GLY A 399 -16.90 -11.56 -28.53
N SER A 400 -16.98 -12.79 -28.03
CA SER A 400 -16.02 -13.32 -27.05
C SER A 400 -14.60 -13.45 -27.56
N ASP A 401 -14.42 -13.50 -28.89
CA ASP A 401 -13.13 -13.70 -29.53
C ASP A 401 -12.34 -12.39 -29.70
N SER A 402 -12.99 -11.24 -29.52
CA SER A 402 -12.40 -9.91 -29.74
C SER A 402 -12.58 -8.93 -28.58
N GLY A 403 -13.24 -9.35 -27.50
CA GLY A 403 -13.47 -8.51 -26.33
C GLY A 403 -14.29 -9.21 -25.24
N ILE A 404 -14.82 -8.40 -24.33
CA ILE A 404 -15.69 -8.82 -23.23
C ILE A 404 -17.09 -8.25 -23.38
N SER A 405 -18.09 -8.91 -22.80
CA SER A 405 -19.48 -8.42 -22.81
C SER A 405 -19.79 -7.34 -21.76
N ARG A 406 -18.88 -7.19 -20.79
CA ARG A 406 -18.88 -6.25 -19.67
C ARG A 406 -17.61 -6.49 -18.84
N GLY A 407 -17.08 -5.47 -18.20
CA GLY A 407 -15.83 -5.54 -17.46
C GLY A 407 -15.89 -4.82 -16.11
N GLU A 408 -15.08 -5.30 -15.17
CA GLU A 408 -14.82 -4.69 -13.87
C GLU A 408 -13.39 -4.97 -13.43
N GLY A 409 -12.98 -4.39 -12.30
CA GLY A 409 -11.68 -4.67 -11.69
C GLY A 409 -10.46 -4.60 -12.61
N PRO A 410 -10.24 -3.52 -13.38
CA PRO A 410 -9.07 -3.43 -14.23
C PRO A 410 -7.79 -3.48 -13.39
N THR A 411 -6.83 -4.33 -13.77
CA THR A 411 -5.46 -4.27 -13.23
C THR A 411 -4.48 -4.00 -14.35
N VAL A 412 -3.72 -2.91 -14.25
CA VAL A 412 -2.82 -2.42 -15.30
C VAL A 412 -1.37 -2.48 -14.83
N PHE A 413 -0.48 -3.03 -15.66
CA PHE A 413 0.93 -3.17 -15.32
C PHE A 413 1.83 -3.24 -16.55
N ALA A 414 3.06 -2.74 -16.43
CA ALA A 414 4.04 -2.79 -17.51
C ALA A 414 4.61 -4.21 -17.70
N SER A 415 4.91 -4.58 -18.94
CA SER A 415 5.69 -5.77 -19.23
C SER A 415 7.14 -5.61 -18.77
N ASN A 416 7.66 -6.60 -18.05
CA ASN A 416 9.07 -6.68 -17.69
C ASN A 416 9.98 -6.94 -18.90
N THR A 417 9.44 -7.41 -20.03
CA THR A 417 10.22 -7.93 -21.17
C THR A 417 10.02 -7.18 -22.48
N GLU A 418 8.93 -6.44 -22.60
CA GLU A 418 8.51 -5.74 -23.81
C GLU A 418 8.14 -4.29 -23.49
N ASP A 419 8.22 -3.40 -24.47
CA ASP A 419 7.80 -2.00 -24.33
C ASP A 419 6.28 -1.90 -24.54
N LYS A 420 5.53 -2.46 -23.59
CA LYS A 420 4.05 -2.47 -23.61
C LYS A 420 3.46 -2.61 -22.21
N TRP A 421 2.16 -2.33 -22.14
CA TRP A 421 1.33 -2.46 -20.96
C TRP A 421 0.33 -3.60 -21.14
N TYR A 422 0.01 -4.27 -20.03
CA TYR A 422 -1.10 -5.20 -19.93
C TYR A 422 -2.19 -4.58 -19.08
N MET A 423 -3.45 -4.86 -19.44
CA MET A 423 -4.63 -4.63 -18.61
C MET A 423 -5.41 -5.93 -18.53
N PHE A 424 -5.60 -6.49 -17.34
CA PHE A 424 -6.57 -7.57 -17.19
C PHE A 424 -7.89 -6.96 -16.73
N ILE A 425 -9.00 -7.36 -17.35
CA ILE A 425 -10.35 -6.91 -17.00
C ILE A 425 -11.20 -8.11 -16.59
N ASP A 426 -11.83 -8.08 -15.41
CA ASP A 426 -12.71 -9.14 -14.94
C ASP A 426 -14.03 -9.09 -15.70
N GLU A 427 -14.27 -10.06 -16.58
CA GLU A 427 -15.56 -10.23 -17.24
C GLU A 427 -16.54 -10.84 -16.23
N PHE A 428 -17.12 -9.98 -15.39
CA PHE A 428 -17.97 -10.38 -14.28
C PHE A 428 -19.24 -11.12 -14.74
N GLY A 429 -19.53 -12.23 -14.07
CA GLY A 429 -20.56 -13.20 -14.50
C GLY A 429 -20.23 -13.92 -15.82
N GLY A 430 -19.04 -13.71 -16.39
CA GLY A 430 -18.50 -14.38 -17.56
C GLY A 430 -17.23 -15.17 -17.24
N ARG A 431 -16.22 -15.07 -18.10
CA ARG A 431 -15.01 -15.91 -18.05
C ARG A 431 -14.11 -15.68 -16.82
N GLY A 432 -14.22 -14.53 -16.16
CA GLY A 432 -13.16 -14.04 -15.28
C GLY A 432 -12.24 -13.09 -16.02
N TYR A 433 -11.02 -12.92 -15.51
CA TYR A 433 -10.07 -12.03 -16.14
C TYR A 433 -9.77 -12.37 -17.60
N VAL A 434 -9.85 -11.33 -18.44
CA VAL A 434 -9.42 -11.35 -19.84
C VAL A 434 -8.28 -10.33 -20.00
N PRO A 435 -7.09 -10.77 -20.44
CA PRO A 435 -5.97 -9.88 -20.71
C PRO A 435 -6.15 -9.06 -21.99
N PHE A 436 -5.73 -7.80 -21.93
CA PHE A 436 -5.57 -6.85 -23.01
C PHE A 436 -4.16 -6.26 -22.96
N GLU A 437 -3.68 -5.70 -24.07
CA GLU A 437 -2.39 -5.05 -24.17
C GLU A 437 -2.43 -3.80 -25.05
N THR A 438 -1.53 -2.85 -24.75
CA THR A 438 -1.27 -1.67 -25.57
C THR A 438 0.22 -1.30 -25.51
N THR A 439 0.72 -0.65 -26.56
CA THR A 439 2.07 -0.07 -26.58
C THR A 439 2.06 1.43 -26.33
N ASP A 440 0.87 2.04 -26.17
CA ASP A 440 0.70 3.49 -26.08
C ASP A 440 -0.54 3.82 -25.23
N LEU A 441 -0.32 4.21 -23.97
CA LEU A 441 -1.39 4.60 -23.06
C LEU A 441 -2.14 5.85 -23.55
N ASP A 442 -1.48 6.76 -24.27
CA ASP A 442 -2.13 7.96 -24.81
C ASP A 442 -3.11 7.66 -25.94
N SER A 443 -3.03 6.47 -26.55
CA SER A 443 -3.92 6.08 -27.64
C SER A 443 -5.32 5.70 -27.17
N GLY A 444 -5.44 5.17 -25.94
CA GLY A 444 -6.67 4.55 -25.44
C GLY A 444 -7.05 3.24 -26.15
N GLU A 445 -6.21 2.74 -27.07
CA GLU A 445 -6.46 1.54 -27.84
C GLU A 445 -5.87 0.31 -27.15
N TRP A 446 -6.72 -0.66 -26.82
CA TRP A 446 -6.35 -1.89 -26.13
C TRP A 446 -6.80 -3.10 -26.93
N SER A 447 -5.87 -4.01 -27.22
CA SER A 447 -6.15 -5.25 -27.95
C SER A 447 -6.19 -6.43 -27.01
N MET A 448 -7.20 -7.30 -27.13
CA MET A 448 -7.27 -8.54 -26.34
C MET A 448 -6.02 -9.40 -26.62
N SER A 449 -5.33 -9.83 -25.56
CA SER A 449 -4.18 -10.72 -25.69
C SER A 449 -4.65 -12.12 -26.06
N GLU A 450 -3.86 -12.82 -26.88
CA GLU A 450 -4.13 -14.21 -27.25
C GLU A 450 -3.31 -15.18 -26.38
N ASN A 451 -3.72 -16.45 -26.36
CA ASN A 451 -2.93 -17.57 -25.82
C ASN A 451 -2.51 -17.40 -24.35
N TYR A 452 -3.36 -16.81 -23.52
CA TYR A 452 -3.16 -16.69 -22.07
C TYR A 452 -3.69 -17.92 -21.30
N ASP A 453 -3.18 -18.10 -20.10
CA ASP A 453 -3.45 -19.21 -19.19
C ASP A 453 -3.35 -18.69 -17.75
N LEU A 454 -4.49 -18.20 -17.25
CA LEU A 454 -4.65 -17.62 -15.93
C LEU A 454 -4.97 -18.70 -14.89
N PRO A 455 -4.85 -18.40 -13.58
CA PRO A 455 -5.31 -19.30 -12.52
C PRO A 455 -6.80 -19.66 -12.64
N ASP A 456 -7.28 -20.62 -11.85
CA ASP A 456 -8.71 -20.96 -11.86
C ASP A 456 -9.54 -19.78 -11.31
N ARG A 457 -10.29 -19.13 -12.21
CA ARG A 457 -11.28 -18.08 -11.93
C ARG A 457 -10.78 -16.90 -11.06
N PRO A 458 -9.64 -16.28 -11.36
CA PRO A 458 -9.26 -15.05 -10.68
C PRO A 458 -10.32 -13.98 -10.97
N ARG A 459 -10.79 -13.35 -9.89
CA ARG A 459 -11.59 -12.13 -9.89
C ARG A 459 -10.71 -10.95 -9.50
N HIS A 460 -11.30 -9.75 -9.50
CA HIS A 460 -10.64 -8.48 -9.22
C HIS A 460 -9.45 -8.61 -8.24
N GLY A 461 -8.27 -8.20 -8.68
CA GLY A 461 -7.02 -8.29 -7.93
C GLY A 461 -5.90 -7.48 -8.57
N THR A 462 -4.64 -7.79 -8.26
CA THR A 462 -3.48 -7.00 -8.70
C THR A 462 -2.30 -7.85 -9.11
N VAL A 463 -1.69 -7.50 -10.24
CA VAL A 463 -0.43 -8.06 -10.70
C VAL A 463 0.76 -7.18 -10.25
N LEU A 464 1.69 -7.78 -9.51
CA LEU A 464 2.89 -7.15 -8.99
C LEU A 464 4.15 -7.73 -9.65
N PRO A 465 4.98 -6.93 -10.34
CA PRO A 465 6.30 -7.35 -10.77
C PRO A 465 7.23 -7.74 -9.60
N VAL A 466 7.82 -8.92 -9.68
CA VAL A 466 8.73 -9.49 -8.67
C VAL A 466 10.10 -9.82 -9.26
N THR A 467 11.11 -9.81 -8.40
CA THR A 467 12.47 -10.24 -8.73
C THR A 467 12.53 -11.78 -8.82
N GLU A 468 13.59 -12.31 -9.43
CA GLU A 468 13.80 -13.77 -9.51
C GLU A 468 13.81 -14.43 -8.12
N GLU A 469 14.44 -13.79 -7.14
CA GLU A 469 14.52 -14.29 -5.76
C GLU A 469 13.16 -14.30 -5.06
N GLU A 470 12.36 -13.27 -5.26
CA GLU A 470 10.99 -13.20 -4.73
C GLU A 470 10.10 -14.25 -5.38
N LEU A 471 10.19 -14.43 -6.71
CA LEU A 471 9.45 -15.45 -7.44
C LEU A 471 9.80 -16.87 -6.95
N LYS A 472 11.10 -17.15 -6.79
CA LYS A 472 11.58 -18.43 -6.23
C LYS A 472 11.07 -18.64 -4.81
N ARG A 473 11.07 -17.60 -3.98
CA ARG A 473 10.58 -17.67 -2.60
C ARG A 473 9.09 -17.99 -2.55
N LEU A 474 8.28 -17.27 -3.33
CA LEU A 474 6.83 -17.50 -3.44
C LEU A 474 6.52 -18.96 -3.82
N ARG A 475 7.19 -19.48 -4.84
CA ARG A 475 6.99 -20.86 -5.32
C ARG A 475 7.52 -21.94 -4.37
N ALA A 476 8.49 -21.63 -3.52
CA ALA A 476 9.06 -22.60 -2.58
C ALA A 476 8.31 -22.67 -1.25
N SER A 477 7.59 -21.61 -0.89
CA SER A 477 6.95 -21.45 0.43
C SER A 477 5.43 -21.60 0.41
N MET A 478 4.81 -21.71 -0.77
CA MET A 478 3.37 -21.83 -0.97
C MET A 478 3.05 -23.04 -1.82
#